data_AF-A0A7V2JDI4-F1
#
_entry.id   AF-A0A7V2JDI4-F1
#
_cell.length_a   1.000
_cell.length_b   1.000
_cell.length_c   1.000
_cell.angle_alpha   90.00
_cell.angle_beta   90.00
_cell.angle_gamma   90.00
#
_symmetry.space_group_name_H-M   'P 1'
#
loop_
_entity.id
_entity.type
_entity.pdbx_description
1 polymer ?
#
loop_
_entity_poly.entity_id
_entity_poly.type
_entity_poly.pdbx_seq_one_letter_code
_entity_poly.pdbx_strand_id
1 'polypeptide(L)' 'MVKNYILDTNVLIHDPNSIFSFEDNNVIIPLPVIEEIDKLKKSSHEVGRNAREVARILD' A
#
# COMPACT_ATOMS: atom_id res chain seq x y z
N MET A 1 -12.85 20.22 3.41
CA MET A 1 -11.42 20.45 3.69
C MET A 1 -10.68 19.19 3.32
N VAL A 2 -9.71 19.27 2.41
CA VAL A 2 -8.88 18.12 2.00
C VAL A 2 -8.04 17.67 3.20
N LYS A 3 -8.05 16.37 3.50
CA LYS A 3 -7.24 15.76 4.56
C LYS A 3 -6.03 15.04 3.97
N ASN A 4 -5.04 14.80 4.81
CA ASN A 4 -3.87 14.00 4.47
C ASN A 4 -3.96 12.66 5.21
N TYR A 5 -3.93 11.57 4.46
CA TYR A 5 -3.89 10.20 4.98
C TYR A 5 -2.51 9.61 4.69
N ILE A 6 -1.82 9.19 5.74
CA ILE A 6 -0.51 8.53 5.61
C ILE A 6 -0.77 7.04 5.75
N LEU A 7 -0.50 6.28 4.69
CA LEU A 7 -0.73 4.83 4.70
C LEU A 7 0.50 4.09 5.21
N ASP A 8 0.21 3.06 6.00
CA ASP A 8 1.19 2.10 6.50
C ASP A 8 1.18 0.83 5.64
N THR A 9 2.29 0.10 5.65
CA THR A 9 2.44 -1.19 4.98
C THR A 9 1.31 -2.15 5.36
N ASN A 10 0.92 -2.22 6.63
CA ASN A 10 -0.13 -3.15 7.08
C ASN A 10 -1.48 -2.90 6.40
N VAL A 11 -1.83 -1.63 6.16
CA VAL A 11 -3.09 -1.28 5.48
C VAL A 11 -3.07 -1.79 4.04
N LEU A 12 -1.96 -1.56 3.35
CA LEU A 12 -1.77 -1.95 1.95
C LEU A 12 -1.68 -3.49 1.80
N ILE A 13 -1.05 -4.17 2.75
CA ILE A 13 -0.92 -5.63 2.74
C ILE A 13 -2.24 -6.32 3.10
N HIS A 14 -3.07 -5.71 3.95
CA HIS A 14 -4.39 -6.24 4.25
C HIS A 14 -5.36 -6.05 3.09
N ASP A 15 -5.36 -4.86 2.47
CA ASP A 15 -6.14 -4.56 1.28
C ASP A 15 -5.34 -3.71 0.28
N PRO A 16 -4.90 -4.31 -0.85
CA PRO A 16 -4.18 -3.59 -1.90
C PRO A 16 -4.95 -2.41 -2.51
N ASN A 17 -6.28 -2.45 -2.48
CA ASN A 17 -7.12 -1.40 -3.07
C ASN A 17 -7.41 -0.25 -2.11
N SER A 18 -6.94 -0.32 -0.86
CA SER A 18 -7.19 0.69 0.16
C SER A 18 -6.78 2.11 -0.27
N ILE A 19 -5.80 2.25 -1.16
CA ILE A 19 -5.36 3.54 -1.74
C ILE A 19 -6.52 4.31 -2.41
N PHE A 20 -7.53 3.59 -2.93
CA PHE A 20 -8.67 4.19 -3.63
C PHE A 20 -9.85 4.55 -2.70
N SER A 21 -9.74 4.28 -1.40
CA SER A 21 -10.84 4.43 -0.43
C SER A 21 -10.89 5.80 0.26
N PHE A 22 -10.15 6.80 -0.25
CA PHE A 22 -9.97 8.10 0.42
C PHE A 22 -10.65 9.29 -0.29
N GLU A 23 -11.53 9.05 -1.26
CA GLU A 23 -12.26 10.09 -1.99
C GLU A 23 -11.30 11.16 -2.57
N ASP A 24 -11.62 12.45 -2.42
CA ASP A 24 -10.82 13.58 -2.91
C ASP A 24 -9.69 13.99 -1.93
N ASN A 25 -9.28 13.11 -1.02
CA ASN A 25 -8.22 13.40 -0.04
C ASN A 25 -6.83 13.00 -0.54
N ASN A 26 -5.80 13.62 0.04
CA ASN A 26 -4.43 13.28 -0.27
C ASN A 26 -4.05 11.96 0.41
N VAL A 27 -3.59 11.00 -0.38
CA VAL A 27 -3.02 9.74 0.09
C VAL A 27 -1.51 9.81 -0.04
N ILE A 28 -0.81 9.66 1.08
CA ILE A 28 0.64 9.77 1.18
C ILE A 28 1.18 8.40 1.57
N ILE A 29 2.05 7.85 0.72
CA ILE A 29 2.75 6.60 1.00
C ILE A 29 4.22 6.95 1.25
N PRO A 30 4.71 6.84 2.49
CA PRO A 30 6.11 7.13 2.80
C PRO A 30 7.05 6.19 2.04
N LEU A 31 8.23 6.68 1.66
CA LEU A 31 9.25 5.85 1.01
C LEU A 31 9.59 4.54 1.77
N PRO A 32 9.70 4.53 3.11
CA PRO A 32 9.93 3.28 3.85
C PRO A 32 8.87 2.20 3.63
N VAL A 33 7.60 2.58 3.40
CA VAL A 33 6.51 1.65 3.11
C VAL A 33 6.72 0.96 1.76
N ILE A 34 7.24 1.69 0.76
CA ILE A 34 7.61 1.11 -0.54
C ILE A 34 8.72 0.07 -0.38
N GLU A 35 9.77 0.39 0.38
CA GLU A 35 10.88 -0.53 0.65
C GLU A 35 10.45 -1.79 1.39
N GLU A 36 9.47 -1.68 2.30
CA GLU A 36 8.89 -2.82 3.00
C GLU A 36 8.06 -3.71 2.07
N ILE A 37 7.21 -3.12 1.23
CA ILE A 37 6.42 -3.85 0.22
C ILE A 37 7.35 -4.64 -0.70
N ASP A 38 8.46 -4.05 -1.14
CA ASP A 38 9.42 -4.73 -2.00
C ASP A 38 10.04 -5.98 -1.35
N LYS A 39 10.30 -5.92 -0.04
CA LYS A 39 10.74 -7.10 0.73
C LYS A 39 9.64 -8.15 0.82
N LEU A 40 8.40 -7.73 1.06
CA LEU A 40 7.24 -8.61 1.23
C LEU A 40 6.81 -9.33 -0.06
N LYS A 41 7.16 -8.82 -1.25
CA LYS A 41 6.90 -9.52 -2.53
C LYS A 41 7.46 -10.94 -2.58
N LYS A 42 8.50 -11.24 -1.79
CA LYS A 42 9.14 -12.56 -1.70
C LYS A 42 8.40 -13.52 -0.77
N SER A 43 7.46 -13.02 0.04
CA SER A 43 6.65 -13.86 0.93
C SER A 43 5.73 -14.78 0.14
N SER A 44 5.39 -15.93 0.73
CA SER A 44 4.39 -16.85 0.20
C SER A 44 2.97 -16.40 0.57
N HIS A 45 1.97 -17.06 -0.02
CA HIS A 45 0.55 -16.88 0.30
C HIS A 45 0.03 -15.45 0.07
N GLU A 46 -0.92 -15.04 0.90
CA GLU A 46 -1.69 -13.80 0.76
C GLU A 46 -0.82 -12.56 0.91
N VAL A 47 0.08 -12.51 1.89
CA VAL A 47 0.97 -11.36 2.13
C VAL A 47 1.79 -11.03 0.89
N GLY A 48 2.45 -12.04 0.30
CA GLY A 48 3.24 -11.82 -0.90
C GLY A 48 2.40 -11.48 -2.12
N ARG A 49 1.19 -12.06 -2.23
CA ARG A 49 0.24 -11.73 -3.31
C ARG A 49 -0.20 -10.27 -3.21
N ASN A 50 -0.59 -9.83 -2.02
CA ASN A 50 -1.05 -8.47 -1.77
C ASN A 50 0.10 -7.47 -1.94
N ALA A 51 1.31 -7.79 -1.46
CA ALA A 51 2.50 -6.96 -1.71
C ALA A 51 2.79 -6.77 -3.21
N ARG A 52 2.67 -7.83 -4.03
CA ARG A 52 2.85 -7.73 -5.48
C ARG A 52 1.76 -6.91 -6.15
N GLU A 53 0.52 -7.02 -5.67
CA GLU A 53 -0.59 -6.22 -6.18
C GLU A 53 -0.43 -4.74 -5.84
N VAL A 54 -0.06 -4.42 -4.59
CA VAL A 54 0.24 -3.04 -4.20
C VAL A 54 1.38 -2.48 -5.03
N ALA A 55 2.48 -3.22 -5.20
CA ALA A 55 3.59 -2.77 -6.04
C ALA A 55 3.13 -2.47 -7.49
N ARG A 56 2.23 -3.29 -8.03
CA ARG A 56 1.66 -3.07 -9.37
C ARG A 56 0.73 -1.86 -9.46
N ILE A 57 0.02 -1.54 -8.38
CA ILE A 57 -0.84 -0.35 -8.30
C ILE A 57 0.02 0.93 -8.21
N LEU A 58 1.21 0.83 -7.61
CA LEU A 58 2.13 1.95 -7.39
C LEU A 58 3.14 2.17 -8.52
N ASP A 59 3.38 1.16 -9.36
CA ASP A 59 4.14 1.26 -10.63
C ASP A 59 3.38 2.09 -11.68
#